data_AF-A0A208Y9U7-F1
#
_entry.id   AF-A0A208Y9U7-F1
#
_cell.length_a   1.000
_cell.length_b   1.000
_cell.length_c   1.000
_cell.angle_alpha   90.00
_cell.angle_beta   90.00
_cell.angle_gamma   90.00
#
_symmetry.space_group_name_H-M   'P 1'
#
loop_
_entity.id
_entity.type
_entity.pdbx_description
1 polymer ?
#
loop_
_entity_poly.entity_id
_entity_poly.type
_entity_poly.pdbx_seq_one_letter_code
_entity_poly.pdbx_strand_id
1 'polypeptide(L)'
;MAFSRRVAQWQRAEGRHTLPWQNTHDPYRIWLSEIMLQQTQVATVIPYYERFLAQFPTVADLAVADEEAVMALWAGLGYYTRARNLHACARRIMSDWGGRFPPTAAEIETLPGIGRSTAAAIAAFAYGERSPILDGNVKRVFARHFGIEGDPSKRAVEQRMWAIAQAEVPPEGPEAADEMRRYTQGLMDLGATLCTRGDPDCGQCPVRDTCVALREARQHELPTPRVRKAVPERHTRMLVIEKAGEVLLQRRPSPGIWGGLWSLPEFDDGDALAACRVLGVAPAETVRLPTFSHTFTHFRLHVEPWHVQAGPVALKDGAGNPPQIWMPTAEVEGAALPAPVKKLLQGLFRRGGLL
;
A
#
# COMPACT_ATOMS: atom_id res chain seq x y z
N MET A 1 14.09 25.43 -23.61
CA MET A 1 12.83 24.66 -23.44
C MET A 1 12.63 24.42 -21.95
N ALA A 2 11.45 24.73 -21.42
CA ALA A 2 11.11 24.51 -20.01
C ALA A 2 11.23 23.03 -19.61
N PHE A 3 11.50 22.77 -18.32
CA PHE A 3 11.67 21.41 -17.78
C PHE A 3 10.44 20.54 -18.05
N SER A 4 9.24 21.05 -17.77
CA SER A 4 7.99 20.34 -17.97
C SER A 4 7.77 19.85 -19.41
N ARG A 5 8.06 20.71 -20.40
CA ARG A 5 7.97 20.34 -21.82
C ARG A 5 8.99 19.26 -22.21
N ARG A 6 10.23 19.31 -21.72
CA ARG A 6 11.24 18.26 -21.98
C ARG A 6 10.75 16.91 -21.44
N VAL A 7 10.20 16.89 -20.23
CA VAL A 7 9.67 15.67 -19.60
C VAL A 7 8.46 15.13 -20.37
N ALA A 8 7.51 15.99 -20.74
CA ALA A 8 6.32 15.60 -21.49
C ALA A 8 6.65 15.04 -22.89
N GLN A 9 7.60 15.67 -23.60
CA GLN A 9 8.06 15.20 -24.91
C GLN A 9 8.76 13.84 -24.83
N TRP A 10 9.65 13.68 -23.84
CA TRP A 10 10.30 12.39 -23.61
C TRP A 10 9.28 11.30 -23.27
N GLN A 11 8.32 11.58 -22.38
CA GLN A 11 7.29 10.60 -22.04
C GLN A 11 6.50 10.17 -23.28
N ARG A 12 6.17 11.10 -24.18
CA ARG A 12 5.46 10.80 -25.42
C ARG A 12 6.26 9.86 -26.36
N ALA A 13 7.57 10.01 -26.41
CA ALA A 13 8.43 9.29 -27.35
C ALA A 13 8.94 7.95 -26.78
N GLU A 14 9.32 7.91 -25.51
CA GLU A 14 10.10 6.83 -24.89
C GLU A 14 9.55 6.39 -23.53
N GLY A 15 8.51 7.07 -23.03
CA GLY A 15 7.89 6.74 -21.74
C GLY A 15 7.18 5.39 -21.76
N ARG A 16 6.71 4.96 -20.59
CA ARG A 16 5.91 3.73 -20.51
C ARG A 16 4.49 4.02 -21.02
N HIS A 17 3.97 3.11 -21.85
CA HIS A 17 2.64 3.20 -22.45
C HIS A 17 1.80 1.92 -22.32
N THR A 18 2.39 0.85 -21.79
CA THR A 18 1.81 -0.50 -21.80
C THR A 18 1.19 -0.90 -20.48
N LEU A 19 1.20 -0.03 -19.46
CA LEU A 19 0.59 -0.37 -18.16
C LEU A 19 -0.95 -0.39 -18.28
N PRO A 20 -1.64 -1.34 -17.61
CA PRO A 20 -3.09 -1.50 -17.75
C PRO A 20 -3.91 -0.23 -17.49
N TRP A 21 -3.44 0.63 -16.59
CA TRP A 21 -4.11 1.86 -16.17
C TRP A 21 -3.68 3.12 -16.95
N GLN A 22 -2.76 3.02 -17.91
CA GLN A 22 -2.27 4.18 -18.68
C GLN A 22 -3.14 4.55 -19.90
N ASN A 23 -3.95 3.61 -20.39
CA ASN A 23 -4.73 3.77 -21.61
C ASN A 23 -6.22 4.03 -21.32
N THR A 24 -6.49 4.73 -20.23
CA THR A 24 -7.85 5.08 -19.81
C THR A 24 -7.88 6.47 -19.18
N HIS A 25 -9.02 7.14 -19.29
CA HIS A 25 -9.34 8.35 -18.51
C HIS A 25 -10.41 8.07 -17.46
N ASP A 26 -10.75 6.79 -17.22
CA ASP A 26 -11.70 6.41 -16.19
C ASP A 26 -11.11 6.67 -14.80
N PRO A 27 -11.67 7.62 -14.02
CA PRO A 27 -11.16 7.98 -12.72
C PRO A 27 -11.18 6.81 -11.73
N TYR A 28 -12.14 5.88 -11.83
CA TYR A 28 -12.20 4.70 -10.95
C TYR A 28 -10.98 3.80 -11.16
N ARG A 29 -10.67 3.51 -12.43
CA ARG A 29 -9.54 2.68 -12.84
C ARG A 29 -8.20 3.33 -12.51
N ILE A 30 -8.08 4.63 -12.72
CA ILE A 30 -6.88 5.40 -12.37
C ILE A 30 -6.69 5.41 -10.86
N TRP A 31 -7.70 5.80 -10.09
CA TRP A 31 -7.67 5.84 -8.64
C TRP A 31 -7.29 4.48 -8.03
N LEU A 32 -7.90 3.40 -8.50
CA LEU A 32 -7.58 2.05 -8.01
C LEU A 32 -6.09 1.74 -8.19
N SER A 33 -5.53 2.02 -9.37
CA SER A 33 -4.10 1.80 -9.63
C SER A 33 -3.20 2.68 -8.76
N GLU A 34 -3.55 3.96 -8.59
CA GLU A 34 -2.79 4.91 -7.78
C GLU A 34 -2.73 4.49 -6.31
N ILE A 35 -3.86 4.02 -5.74
CA ILE A 35 -3.89 3.49 -4.37
C ILE A 35 -3.06 2.20 -4.27
N MET A 36 -3.14 1.29 -5.24
CA MET A 36 -2.34 0.06 -5.23
C MET A 36 -0.83 0.32 -5.36
N LEU A 37 -0.42 1.31 -6.15
CA LEU A 37 0.99 1.65 -6.39
C LEU A 37 1.68 2.35 -5.20
N GLN A 38 0.92 2.82 -4.21
CA GLN A 38 1.49 3.38 -3.00
C GLN A 38 2.41 2.35 -2.30
N GLN A 39 3.72 2.61 -2.30
CA GLN A 39 4.73 1.75 -1.68
C GLN A 39 4.70 0.29 -2.20
N THR A 40 4.20 0.06 -3.42
CA THR A 40 4.11 -1.27 -4.03
C THR A 40 4.66 -1.22 -5.45
N GLN A 41 5.40 -2.25 -5.88
CA GLN A 41 6.01 -2.27 -7.21
C GLN A 41 4.98 -2.56 -8.30
N VAL A 42 5.18 -1.97 -9.49
CA VAL A 42 4.28 -2.12 -10.65
C VAL A 42 4.02 -3.59 -10.99
N ALA A 43 5.07 -4.42 -11.10
CA ALA A 43 4.95 -5.84 -11.42
C ALA A 43 4.09 -6.61 -10.40
N THR A 44 4.13 -6.21 -9.13
CA THR A 44 3.27 -6.78 -8.07
C THR A 44 1.83 -6.31 -8.23
N VAL A 45 1.61 -5.05 -8.62
CA VAL A 45 0.26 -4.46 -8.71
C VAL A 45 -0.56 -5.01 -9.89
N ILE A 46 0.05 -5.23 -11.06
CA ILE A 46 -0.65 -5.66 -12.28
C ILE A 46 -1.66 -6.80 -12.04
N PRO A 47 -1.27 -7.97 -11.48
CA PRO A 47 -2.23 -9.07 -11.30
C PRO A 47 -3.30 -8.77 -10.24
N TYR A 48 -3.05 -7.88 -9.28
CA TYR A 48 -4.09 -7.49 -8.31
C TYR A 48 -5.08 -6.53 -8.94
N TYR A 49 -4.60 -5.57 -9.72
CA TYR A 49 -5.43 -4.61 -10.45
C TYR A 49 -6.42 -5.33 -11.37
N GLU A 50 -5.95 -6.29 -12.15
CA GLU A 50 -6.78 -7.09 -13.06
C GLU A 50 -7.84 -7.90 -12.31
N ARG A 51 -7.47 -8.61 -11.24
CA ARG A 51 -8.44 -9.37 -10.43
C ARG A 51 -9.46 -8.47 -9.72
N PHE A 52 -9.02 -7.31 -9.22
CA PHE A 52 -9.93 -6.35 -8.60
C PHE A 52 -10.97 -5.83 -9.59
N LEU A 53 -10.56 -5.47 -10.80
CA LEU A 53 -11.49 -5.00 -11.83
C LEU A 53 -12.39 -6.11 -12.37
N ALA A 54 -11.92 -7.36 -12.37
CA ALA A 54 -12.77 -8.49 -12.74
C ALA A 54 -13.92 -8.69 -11.72
N GLN A 55 -13.65 -8.51 -10.43
CA GLN A 55 -14.66 -8.66 -9.37
C GLN A 55 -15.50 -7.39 -9.15
N PHE A 56 -14.86 -6.21 -9.23
CA PHE A 56 -15.47 -4.91 -9.02
C PHE A 56 -15.21 -4.03 -10.26
N PRO A 57 -15.99 -4.19 -11.35
CA PRO A 57 -15.77 -3.45 -12.58
C PRO A 57 -16.00 -1.93 -12.43
N THR A 58 -16.85 -1.52 -11.49
CA THR A 58 -17.20 -0.12 -11.26
C THR A 58 -17.04 0.29 -9.78
N VAL A 59 -17.02 1.61 -9.54
CA VAL A 59 -17.04 2.15 -8.16
C VAL A 59 -18.30 1.75 -7.39
N ALA A 60 -19.44 1.57 -8.08
CA ALA A 60 -20.68 1.13 -7.47
C ALA A 60 -20.57 -0.31 -6.96
N ASP A 61 -20.00 -1.21 -7.77
CA ASP A 61 -19.75 -2.61 -7.38
C ASP A 61 -18.84 -2.69 -6.16
N LEU A 62 -17.76 -1.89 -6.15
CA LEU A 62 -16.85 -1.82 -5.00
C LEU A 62 -17.55 -1.26 -3.76
N ALA A 63 -18.42 -0.25 -3.89
CA ALA A 63 -19.08 0.40 -2.76
C ALA A 63 -20.06 -0.54 -2.03
N VAL A 64 -20.81 -1.35 -2.78
CA VAL A 64 -21.80 -2.30 -2.23
C VAL A 64 -21.17 -3.62 -1.77
N ALA A 65 -19.93 -3.91 -2.17
CA ALA A 65 -19.23 -5.12 -1.77
C ALA A 65 -19.09 -5.25 -0.24
N ASP A 66 -19.06 -6.50 0.22
CA ASP A 66 -18.70 -6.82 1.59
C ASP A 66 -17.23 -6.47 1.86
N GLU A 67 -16.96 -5.91 3.04
CA GLU A 67 -15.59 -5.53 3.44
C GLU A 67 -14.65 -6.74 3.37
N GLU A 68 -15.11 -7.92 3.78
CA GLU A 68 -14.32 -9.14 3.75
C GLU A 68 -13.88 -9.54 2.33
N ALA A 69 -14.76 -9.40 1.34
CA ALA A 69 -14.43 -9.67 -0.06
C ALA A 69 -13.36 -8.70 -0.60
N VAL A 70 -13.47 -7.41 -0.26
CA VAL A 70 -12.46 -6.40 -0.63
C VAL A 70 -11.11 -6.71 0.04
N MET A 71 -11.13 -7.07 1.32
CA MET A 71 -9.92 -7.39 2.09
C MET A 71 -9.25 -8.68 1.59
N ALA A 72 -10.03 -9.69 1.20
CA ALA A 72 -9.54 -10.94 0.64
C ALA A 72 -8.81 -10.69 -0.69
N LEU A 73 -9.38 -9.90 -1.60
CA LEU A 73 -8.72 -9.55 -2.86
C LEU A 73 -7.44 -8.70 -2.65
N TRP A 74 -7.39 -7.87 -1.60
CA TRP A 74 -6.22 -7.08 -1.25
C TRP A 74 -5.13 -7.87 -0.52
N ALA A 75 -5.44 -9.06 -0.01
CA ALA A 75 -4.53 -9.85 0.81
C ALA A 75 -3.24 -10.16 0.04
N GLY A 76 -2.11 -9.70 0.61
CA GLY A 76 -0.78 -9.84 -0.01
C GLY A 76 -0.19 -8.54 -0.56
N LEU A 77 -0.98 -7.50 -0.85
CA LEU A 77 -0.46 -6.18 -1.25
C LEU A 77 0.12 -5.38 -0.07
N GLY A 78 -0.20 -5.74 1.16
CA GLY A 78 0.20 -5.01 2.37
C GLY A 78 -0.48 -3.64 2.51
N TYR A 79 -0.16 -2.94 3.61
CA TYR A 79 -0.74 -1.64 3.96
C TYR A 79 -2.28 -1.62 3.88
N TYR A 80 -2.91 -2.53 4.63
CA TYR A 80 -4.34 -2.82 4.61
C TYR A 80 -5.27 -1.63 4.95
N THR A 81 -4.73 -0.58 5.56
CA THR A 81 -5.45 0.70 5.69
C THR A 81 -5.83 1.29 4.33
N ARG A 82 -5.04 1.03 3.27
CA ARG A 82 -5.37 1.43 1.90
C ARG A 82 -6.64 0.75 1.40
N ALA A 83 -6.79 -0.55 1.58
CA ALA A 83 -7.99 -1.29 1.18
C ALA A 83 -9.25 -0.77 1.88
N ARG A 84 -9.15 -0.53 3.20
CA ARG A 84 -10.27 0.03 3.98
C ARG A 84 -10.64 1.43 3.53
N ASN A 85 -9.64 2.30 3.36
CA ASN A 85 -9.88 3.64 2.87
C ASN A 85 -10.42 3.63 1.44
N LEU A 86 -9.94 2.72 0.58
CA LEU A 86 -10.45 2.51 -0.78
C LEU A 86 -11.95 2.20 -0.73
N HIS A 87 -12.36 1.23 0.10
CA HIS A 87 -13.77 0.86 0.24
C HIS A 87 -14.63 1.99 0.82
N ALA A 88 -14.16 2.64 1.88
CA ALA A 88 -14.83 3.80 2.48
C ALA A 88 -14.97 4.96 1.47
N CYS A 89 -13.94 5.19 0.66
CA CYS A 89 -13.94 6.19 -0.40
C CYS A 89 -14.92 5.82 -1.52
N ALA A 90 -14.99 4.56 -1.96
CA ALA A 90 -16.00 4.12 -2.93
C ALA A 90 -17.43 4.41 -2.44
N ARG A 91 -17.71 4.09 -1.17
CA ARG A 91 -19.00 4.41 -0.53
C ARG A 91 -19.27 5.91 -0.49
N ARG A 92 -18.25 6.72 -0.16
CA ARG A 92 -18.37 8.18 -0.13
C ARG A 92 -18.61 8.80 -1.51
N ILE A 93 -17.99 8.25 -2.55
CA ILE A 93 -18.24 8.68 -3.93
C ILE A 93 -19.69 8.37 -4.34
N MET A 94 -20.22 7.22 -3.93
CA MET A 94 -21.63 6.89 -4.17
C MET A 94 -22.57 7.83 -3.40
N SER A 95 -22.31 8.10 -2.12
CA SER A 95 -23.20 8.92 -1.28
C SER A 95 -23.13 10.41 -1.60
N ASP A 96 -21.93 10.97 -1.69
CA ASP A 96 -21.73 12.42 -1.71
C ASP A 96 -21.66 12.94 -3.16
N TRP A 97 -21.32 12.07 -4.12
CA TRP A 97 -21.06 12.45 -5.52
C TRP A 97 -21.89 11.65 -6.54
N GLY A 98 -22.88 10.86 -6.10
CA GLY A 98 -23.77 10.11 -6.99
C GLY A 98 -23.06 9.11 -7.90
N GLY A 99 -21.93 8.55 -7.44
CA GLY A 99 -21.12 7.60 -8.20
C GLY A 99 -20.17 8.23 -9.22
N ARG A 100 -20.06 9.56 -9.25
CA ARG A 100 -19.11 10.28 -10.12
C ARG A 100 -17.92 10.72 -9.29
N PHE A 101 -16.71 10.49 -9.79
CA PHE A 101 -15.53 11.04 -9.14
C PHE A 101 -15.53 12.58 -9.22
N PRO A 102 -15.08 13.28 -8.17
CA PRO A 102 -14.93 14.73 -8.21
C PRO A 102 -13.90 15.13 -9.29
N PRO A 103 -14.14 16.23 -10.04
CA PRO A 103 -13.29 16.59 -11.17
C PRO A 103 -11.98 17.29 -10.78
N THR A 104 -11.85 17.81 -9.55
CA THR A 104 -10.67 18.59 -9.12
C THR A 104 -9.85 17.87 -8.07
N ALA A 105 -8.53 18.09 -8.06
CA ALA A 105 -7.62 17.55 -7.06
C ALA A 105 -8.02 18.01 -5.64
N ALA A 106 -8.50 19.25 -5.49
CA ALA A 106 -8.92 19.78 -4.20
C ALA A 106 -10.10 18.99 -3.62
N GLU A 107 -11.09 18.62 -4.45
CA GLU A 107 -12.24 17.82 -4.03
C GLU A 107 -11.85 16.35 -3.83
N ILE A 108 -11.02 15.78 -4.71
CA ILE A 108 -10.52 14.41 -4.59
C ILE A 108 -9.71 14.23 -3.29
N GLU A 109 -8.93 15.23 -2.87
CA GLU A 109 -8.15 15.18 -1.62
C GLU A 109 -9.04 15.08 -0.36
N THR A 110 -10.32 15.48 -0.45
CA THR A 110 -11.25 15.33 0.68
C THR A 110 -11.69 13.89 0.93
N LEU A 111 -11.42 12.98 -0.01
CA LEU A 111 -11.85 11.59 0.04
C LEU A 111 -10.94 10.73 0.94
N PRO A 112 -11.48 9.69 1.61
CA PRO A 112 -10.72 8.84 2.52
C PRO A 112 -9.46 8.22 1.90
N GLY A 113 -8.31 8.42 2.55
CA GLY A 113 -7.05 7.80 2.16
C GLY A 113 -6.37 8.38 0.92
N ILE A 114 -6.88 9.50 0.39
CA ILE A 114 -6.25 10.22 -0.71
C ILE A 114 -5.54 11.46 -0.16
N GLY A 115 -4.23 11.55 -0.35
CA GLY A 115 -3.47 12.76 -0.02
C GLY A 115 -3.23 13.64 -1.24
N ARG A 116 -2.81 14.89 -1.00
CA ARG A 116 -2.53 15.91 -2.03
C ARG A 116 -1.92 15.40 -3.35
N SER A 117 -0.79 14.69 -3.28
CA SER A 117 -0.10 14.22 -4.50
C SER A 117 -0.89 13.14 -5.25
N THR A 118 -1.61 12.27 -4.55
CA THR A 118 -2.44 11.24 -5.19
C THR A 118 -3.69 11.87 -5.80
N ALA A 119 -4.29 12.83 -5.12
CA ALA A 119 -5.43 13.58 -5.65
C ALA A 119 -5.07 14.32 -6.94
N ALA A 120 -3.92 15.01 -6.95
CA ALA A 120 -3.38 15.66 -8.14
C ALA A 120 -3.09 14.68 -9.29
N ALA A 121 -2.52 13.51 -9.00
CA ALA A 121 -2.27 12.49 -10.02
C ALA A 121 -3.58 11.99 -10.66
N ILE A 122 -4.59 11.66 -9.83
CA ILE A 122 -5.90 11.21 -10.31
C ILE A 122 -6.55 12.29 -11.18
N ALA A 123 -6.55 13.55 -10.72
CA ALA A 123 -7.18 14.64 -11.45
C ALA A 123 -6.46 14.96 -12.77
N ALA A 124 -5.13 14.93 -12.78
CA ALA A 124 -4.33 15.10 -13.99
C ALA A 124 -4.61 13.99 -15.00
N PHE A 125 -4.63 12.72 -14.57
CA PHE A 125 -4.86 11.59 -15.48
C PHE A 125 -6.31 11.49 -15.98
N ALA A 126 -7.30 11.64 -15.10
CA ALA A 126 -8.70 11.47 -15.46
C ALA A 126 -9.29 12.69 -16.18
N TYR A 127 -8.94 13.90 -15.71
CA TYR A 127 -9.58 15.14 -16.15
C TYR A 127 -8.63 16.11 -16.86
N GLY A 128 -7.33 15.81 -16.89
CA GLY A 128 -6.33 16.73 -17.44
C GLY A 128 -6.09 17.96 -16.57
N GLU A 129 -6.48 17.91 -15.29
CA GLU A 129 -6.32 19.05 -14.38
C GLU A 129 -4.82 19.35 -14.17
N ARG A 130 -4.47 20.63 -14.26
CA ARG A 130 -3.12 21.16 -14.14
C ARG A 130 -2.66 21.25 -12.67
N SER A 131 -2.57 20.09 -12.01
CA SER A 131 -2.23 19.94 -10.59
C SER A 131 -0.88 19.22 -10.38
N PRO A 132 0.09 19.80 -9.67
CA PRO A 132 1.41 19.20 -9.50
C PRO A 132 1.36 17.94 -8.62
N ILE A 133 2.25 16.99 -8.89
CA ILE A 133 2.48 15.81 -8.05
C ILE A 133 3.84 15.91 -7.34
N LEU A 134 3.98 15.23 -6.20
CA LEU A 134 5.23 15.20 -5.43
C LEU A 134 5.37 13.90 -4.62
N ASP A 135 5.33 12.76 -5.30
CA ASP A 135 5.57 11.45 -4.69
C ASP A 135 7.07 11.23 -4.38
N GLY A 136 7.43 10.05 -3.85
CA GLY A 136 8.82 9.74 -3.50
C GLY A 136 9.79 9.68 -4.70
N ASN A 137 9.29 9.42 -5.90
CA ASN A 137 10.08 9.43 -7.14
C ASN A 137 10.31 10.87 -7.62
N VAL A 138 9.24 11.66 -7.67
CA VAL A 138 9.29 13.07 -8.05
C VAL A 138 10.13 13.87 -7.07
N LYS A 139 10.00 13.66 -5.74
CA LYS A 139 10.87 14.32 -4.74
C LYS A 139 12.35 14.10 -5.03
N ARG A 140 12.75 12.90 -5.49
CA ARG A 140 14.15 12.60 -5.85
C ARG A 140 14.57 13.28 -7.15
N VAL A 141 13.73 13.20 -8.19
CA VAL A 141 13.97 13.91 -9.46
C VAL A 141 14.15 15.40 -9.18
N PHE A 142 13.28 16.00 -8.38
CA PHE A 142 13.29 17.41 -8.06
C PHE A 142 14.48 17.81 -7.21
N ALA A 143 14.78 17.04 -6.17
CA ALA A 143 15.95 17.29 -5.34
C ALA A 143 17.24 17.33 -6.18
N ARG A 144 17.39 16.38 -7.11
CA ARG A 144 18.56 16.31 -7.98
C ARG A 144 18.55 17.38 -9.07
N HIS A 145 17.43 17.55 -9.77
CA HIS A 145 17.34 18.47 -10.89
C HIS A 145 17.53 19.92 -10.45
N PHE A 146 16.82 20.34 -9.40
CA PHE A 146 16.82 21.71 -8.90
C PHE A 146 17.82 21.96 -7.76
N GLY A 147 18.62 20.97 -7.37
CA GLY A 147 19.61 21.10 -6.29
C GLY A 147 18.99 21.42 -4.94
N ILE A 148 17.89 20.75 -4.58
CA ILE A 148 17.16 21.02 -3.33
C ILE A 148 17.82 20.24 -2.19
N GLU A 149 18.52 20.96 -1.34
CA GLU A 149 19.13 20.42 -0.12
C GLU A 149 18.14 20.31 1.04
N GLY A 150 18.40 19.35 1.93
CA GLY A 150 17.63 19.09 3.13
C GLY A 150 16.72 17.87 3.01
N ASP A 151 16.38 17.31 4.17
CA ASP A 151 15.50 16.13 4.28
C ASP A 151 14.10 16.46 3.72
N PRO A 152 13.64 15.80 2.64
CA PRO A 152 12.34 16.07 2.01
C PRO A 152 11.12 15.77 2.89
N SER A 153 11.31 15.19 4.08
CA SER A 153 10.26 15.01 5.08
C SER A 153 10.12 16.20 6.04
N LYS A 154 11.05 17.17 6.00
CA LYS A 154 10.96 18.40 6.78
C LYS A 154 10.03 19.39 6.07
N ARG A 155 9.08 19.97 6.84
CA ARG A 155 8.06 20.90 6.33
C ARG A 155 8.62 22.01 5.44
N ALA A 156 9.73 22.65 5.84
CA ALA A 156 10.33 23.74 5.06
C ALA A 156 10.83 23.27 3.69
N VAL A 157 11.50 22.10 3.63
CA VAL A 157 11.99 21.51 2.37
C VAL A 157 10.82 21.07 1.50
N GLU A 158 9.83 20.42 2.10
CA GLU A 158 8.62 19.97 1.39
C GLU A 158 7.83 21.15 0.79
N GLN A 159 7.68 22.26 1.52
CA GLN A 159 7.03 23.47 1.02
C GLN A 159 7.78 24.06 -0.19
N ARG A 160 9.12 24.11 -0.14
CA ARG A 160 9.95 24.56 -1.27
C ARG A 160 9.78 23.65 -2.49
N MET A 161 9.75 22.33 -2.29
CA MET A 161 9.52 21.37 -3.37
C MET A 161 8.14 21.55 -4.00
N TRP A 162 7.09 21.77 -3.21
CA TRP A 162 5.74 22.06 -3.72
C TRP A 162 5.67 23.37 -4.50
N ALA A 163 6.37 24.41 -4.06
CA ALA A 163 6.42 25.68 -4.79
C ALA A 163 7.09 25.50 -6.18
N ILE A 164 8.17 24.74 -6.25
CA ILE A 164 8.82 24.37 -7.52
C ILE A 164 7.88 23.52 -8.37
N ALA A 165 7.21 22.53 -7.79
CA ALA A 165 6.28 21.67 -8.53
C ALA A 165 5.14 22.47 -9.15
N GLN A 166 4.61 23.46 -8.43
CA GLN A 166 3.61 24.38 -8.95
C GLN A 166 4.14 25.25 -10.10
N ALA A 167 5.38 25.75 -10.00
CA ALA A 167 6.00 26.55 -11.04
C ALA A 167 6.30 25.75 -12.32
N GLU A 168 6.50 24.44 -12.20
CA GLU A 168 6.79 23.52 -13.31
C GLU A 168 5.54 22.86 -13.90
N VAL A 169 4.33 23.25 -13.48
CA VAL A 169 3.12 22.80 -14.16
C VAL A 169 3.14 23.31 -15.61
N PRO A 170 2.93 22.46 -16.62
CA PRO A 170 2.86 22.87 -18.02
C PRO A 170 1.94 24.08 -18.22
N PRO A 171 2.29 25.04 -19.09
CA PRO A 171 1.50 26.25 -19.30
C PRO A 171 0.11 25.92 -19.88
N GLU A 172 -0.80 26.89 -19.78
CA GLU A 172 -2.14 26.76 -20.40
C GLU A 172 -2.03 26.77 -21.93
N GLY A 173 -2.98 26.13 -22.61
CA GLY A 173 -3.01 26.08 -24.07
C GLY A 173 -3.91 24.97 -24.62
N PRO A 174 -4.05 24.88 -25.96
CA PRO A 174 -4.97 23.93 -26.60
C PRO A 174 -4.71 22.46 -26.24
N GLU A 175 -3.46 22.10 -25.94
CA GLU A 175 -3.01 20.74 -25.62
C GLU A 175 -2.72 20.56 -24.12
N ALA A 176 -3.06 21.54 -23.27
CA ALA A 176 -2.61 21.56 -21.88
C ALA A 176 -3.01 20.31 -21.09
N ALA A 177 -4.20 19.76 -21.33
CA ALA A 177 -4.66 18.54 -20.67
C ALA A 177 -3.81 17.31 -21.04
N ASP A 178 -3.45 17.15 -22.32
CA ASP A 178 -2.58 16.07 -22.76
C ASP A 178 -1.15 16.29 -22.28
N GLU A 179 -0.60 17.51 -22.43
CA GLU A 179 0.73 17.85 -21.93
C GLU A 179 0.85 17.62 -20.41
N MET A 180 -0.20 17.91 -19.65
CA MET A 180 -0.27 17.66 -18.21
C MET A 180 -0.25 16.16 -17.87
N ARG A 181 -1.01 15.33 -18.60
CA ARG A 181 -0.96 13.87 -18.45
C ARG A 181 0.43 13.32 -18.75
N ARG A 182 1.02 13.76 -19.86
CA ARG A 182 2.36 13.37 -20.31
C ARG A 182 3.44 13.81 -19.32
N TYR A 183 3.33 15.02 -18.80
CA TYR A 183 4.24 15.54 -17.78
C TYR A 183 4.15 14.74 -16.47
N THR A 184 2.94 14.52 -15.96
CA THR A 184 2.70 13.74 -14.73
C THR A 184 3.27 12.33 -14.84
N GLN A 185 2.92 11.62 -15.92
CA GLN A 185 3.46 10.28 -16.18
C GLN A 185 4.97 10.31 -16.38
N GLY A 186 5.48 11.33 -17.07
CA GLY A 186 6.90 11.49 -17.37
C GLY A 186 7.73 11.68 -16.11
N LEU A 187 7.25 12.43 -15.13
CA LEU A 187 7.89 12.56 -13.82
C LEU A 187 7.98 11.22 -13.09
N MET A 188 6.89 10.46 -13.08
CA MET A 188 6.83 9.14 -12.45
C MET A 188 7.76 8.14 -13.15
N ASP A 189 7.74 8.10 -14.48
CA ASP A 189 8.59 7.26 -15.31
C ASP A 189 10.06 7.62 -15.13
N LEU A 190 10.40 8.90 -15.22
CA LEU A 190 11.76 9.40 -15.05
C LEU A 190 12.34 8.97 -13.70
N GLY A 191 11.59 9.12 -12.61
CA GLY A 191 12.04 8.67 -11.31
C GLY A 191 12.13 7.14 -11.19
N ALA A 192 11.23 6.40 -11.83
CA ALA A 192 11.19 4.95 -11.75
C ALA A 192 12.28 4.25 -12.60
N THR A 193 12.65 4.80 -13.76
CA THR A 193 13.50 4.10 -14.74
C THR A 193 14.87 4.73 -14.94
N LEU A 194 14.99 6.06 -14.94
CA LEU A 194 16.26 6.74 -15.25
C LEU A 194 16.90 7.33 -13.98
N CYS A 195 16.20 8.22 -13.29
CA CYS A 195 16.69 8.90 -12.09
C CYS A 195 16.49 8.01 -10.84
N THR A 196 17.04 6.80 -10.85
CA THR A 196 16.86 5.80 -9.78
C THR A 196 17.71 6.13 -8.54
N ARG A 197 17.43 5.50 -7.39
CA ARG A 197 18.15 5.80 -6.13
C ARG A 197 19.62 5.37 -6.17
N GLY A 198 19.90 4.20 -6.71
CA GLY A 198 21.24 3.59 -6.69
C GLY A 198 22.10 4.09 -7.84
N ASP A 199 21.75 3.68 -9.05
CA ASP A 199 22.50 3.94 -10.27
C ASP A 199 21.62 4.70 -11.28
N PRO A 200 21.63 6.06 -11.25
CA PRO A 200 20.81 6.84 -12.14
C PRO A 200 21.43 6.93 -13.55
N ASP A 201 20.67 6.53 -14.57
CA ASP A 201 21.07 6.69 -15.97
C ASP A 201 20.91 8.16 -16.42
N CYS A 202 21.91 8.97 -16.06
CA CYS A 202 21.97 10.38 -16.43
C CYS A 202 22.28 10.55 -17.93
N GLY A 203 22.80 9.53 -18.60
CA GLY A 203 23.12 9.54 -20.02
C GLY A 203 21.88 9.70 -20.88
N GLN A 204 20.83 8.94 -20.53
CA GLN A 204 19.52 8.93 -21.20
C GLN A 204 18.51 9.93 -20.62
N CYS A 205 18.85 10.66 -19.56
CA CYS A 205 17.93 11.56 -18.90
C CYS A 205 17.59 12.80 -19.77
N PRO A 206 16.31 13.07 -20.09
CA PRO A 206 15.91 14.16 -20.99
C PRO A 206 16.17 15.58 -20.43
N VAL A 207 16.43 15.66 -19.13
CA VAL A 207 16.67 16.91 -18.40
C VAL A 207 18.09 17.00 -17.86
N ARG A 208 19.02 16.20 -18.43
CA ARG A 208 20.42 16.14 -17.99
C ARG A 208 21.16 17.48 -18.06
N ASP A 209 20.98 18.26 -19.14
CA ASP A 209 21.77 19.48 -19.39
C ASP A 209 21.53 20.58 -18.35
N THR A 210 20.37 20.56 -17.70
CA THR A 210 19.99 21.55 -16.68
C THR A 210 19.94 20.96 -15.28
N CYS A 211 20.33 19.69 -15.10
CA CYS A 211 20.32 19.03 -13.80
C CYS A 211 21.47 19.49 -12.92
N VAL A 212 21.15 20.16 -11.80
CA VAL A 212 22.13 20.65 -10.83
C VAL A 212 22.98 19.51 -10.26
N ALA A 213 22.36 18.43 -9.82
CA ALA A 213 23.09 17.29 -9.24
C ALA A 213 24.01 16.59 -10.23
N LEU A 214 23.68 16.58 -11.54
CA LEU A 214 24.59 16.01 -12.54
C LEU A 214 25.82 16.91 -12.74
N ARG A 215 25.60 18.24 -12.88
CA ARG A 215 26.67 19.22 -13.04
C ARG A 215 27.63 19.23 -11.85
N GLU A 216 27.13 18.98 -10.65
CA GLU A 216 27.89 19.03 -9.39
C GLU A 216 28.30 17.64 -8.88
N ALA A 217 27.97 16.55 -9.59
CA ALA A 217 28.22 15.17 -9.19
C ALA A 217 27.58 14.75 -7.83
N ARG A 218 26.38 15.26 -7.52
CA ARG A 218 25.67 15.09 -6.24
C ARG A 218 24.47 14.13 -6.31
N GLN A 219 24.37 13.28 -7.34
CA GLN A 219 23.23 12.39 -7.52
C GLN A 219 23.07 11.39 -6.37
N HIS A 220 24.17 10.97 -5.73
CA HIS A 220 24.15 10.05 -4.58
C HIS A 220 23.94 10.76 -3.24
N GLU A 221 24.05 12.09 -3.20
CA GLU A 221 23.81 12.91 -2.00
C GLU A 221 22.35 13.40 -1.92
N LEU A 222 21.71 13.56 -3.08
CA LEU A 222 20.37 14.11 -3.21
C LEU A 222 19.33 13.05 -3.58
N PRO A 223 18.15 13.04 -2.93
CA PRO A 223 17.75 13.91 -1.82
C PRO A 223 18.52 13.64 -0.53
N THR A 224 18.73 14.67 0.28
CA THR A 224 19.40 14.53 1.58
C THR A 224 18.69 13.46 2.42
N PRO A 225 19.40 12.42 2.90
CA PRO A 225 18.77 11.32 3.59
C PRO A 225 18.21 11.78 4.94
N ARG A 226 17.04 11.24 5.29
CA ARG A 226 16.49 11.39 6.64
C ARG A 226 17.40 10.71 7.65
N VAL A 227 17.63 11.37 8.79
CA VAL A 227 18.30 10.78 9.94
C VAL A 227 17.52 9.54 10.41
N ARG A 228 18.14 8.37 10.33
CA ARG A 228 17.52 7.11 10.77
C ARG A 228 17.46 7.08 12.29
N LYS A 229 16.26 6.86 12.82
CA LYS A 229 16.08 6.47 14.23
C LYS A 229 16.23 4.96 14.36
N ALA A 230 16.59 4.49 15.56
CA ALA A 230 16.49 3.07 15.88
C ALA A 230 15.07 2.57 15.59
N VAL A 231 14.95 1.43 14.91
CA VAL A 231 13.65 0.80 14.62
C VAL A 231 13.17 0.15 15.92
N PRO A 232 12.02 0.54 16.48
CA PRO A 232 11.48 -0.09 17.68
C PRO A 232 11.27 -1.60 17.47
N GLU A 233 11.54 -2.40 18.50
CA GLU A 233 11.23 -3.83 18.52
C GLU A 233 9.97 -4.07 19.37
N ARG A 234 9.10 -4.96 18.89
CA ARG A 234 7.87 -5.38 19.57
C ARG A 234 7.83 -6.89 19.62
N HIS A 235 7.22 -7.43 20.67
CA HIS A 235 7.06 -8.87 20.86
C HIS A 235 5.58 -9.21 20.94
N THR A 236 5.21 -10.38 20.43
CA THR A 236 3.87 -10.94 20.57
C THR A 236 3.94 -12.46 20.62
N ARG A 237 3.02 -13.07 21.34
CA ARG A 237 2.84 -14.52 21.36
C ARG A 237 1.52 -14.86 20.68
N MET A 238 1.54 -15.90 19.85
CA MET A 238 0.38 -16.33 19.08
C MET A 238 0.04 -17.79 19.34
N LEU A 239 -1.24 -18.10 19.44
CA LEU A 239 -1.74 -19.47 19.58
C LEU A 239 -2.25 -19.98 18.23
N VAL A 240 -1.63 -21.03 17.69
CA VAL A 240 -2.18 -21.84 16.61
C VAL A 240 -3.01 -22.94 17.25
N ILE A 241 -4.29 -22.66 17.49
CA ILE A 241 -5.20 -23.63 18.11
C ILE A 241 -5.90 -24.41 17.01
N GLU A 242 -5.66 -25.71 16.98
CA GLU A 242 -6.19 -26.63 15.98
C GLU A 242 -7.22 -27.58 16.59
N LYS A 243 -8.32 -27.82 15.87
CA LYS A 243 -9.36 -28.79 16.22
C LYS A 243 -9.89 -29.43 14.95
N ALA A 244 -9.81 -30.75 14.82
CA ALA A 244 -10.47 -31.52 13.76
C ALA A 244 -10.25 -30.96 12.33
N GLY A 245 -9.04 -30.50 12.01
CA GLY A 245 -8.72 -29.93 10.70
C GLY A 245 -9.15 -28.47 10.51
N GLU A 246 -9.55 -27.79 11.58
CA GLU A 246 -9.86 -26.35 11.62
C GLU A 246 -8.87 -25.62 12.55
N VAL A 247 -8.66 -24.32 12.29
CA VAL A 247 -7.84 -23.43 13.12
C VAL A 247 -8.66 -22.26 13.64
N LEU A 248 -8.50 -21.94 14.93
CA LEU A 248 -9.17 -20.78 15.54
C LEU A 248 -8.50 -19.48 15.08
N LEU A 249 -9.31 -18.55 14.57
CA LEU A 249 -8.89 -17.21 14.20
C LEU A 249 -9.74 -16.15 14.89
N GLN A 250 -9.17 -14.97 15.09
CA GLN A 250 -9.82 -13.79 15.65
C GLN A 250 -9.69 -12.59 14.71
N ARG A 251 -10.73 -11.78 14.60
CA ARG A 251 -10.70 -10.55 13.80
C ARG A 251 -9.92 -9.48 14.55
N ARG A 252 -8.89 -8.91 13.92
CA ARG A 252 -8.06 -7.87 14.51
C ARG A 252 -8.86 -6.57 14.68
N PRO A 253 -8.79 -5.90 15.85
CA PRO A 253 -9.39 -4.58 16.04
C PRO A 253 -8.92 -3.57 15.00
N SER A 254 -9.82 -2.66 14.62
CA SER A 254 -9.51 -1.51 13.76
C SER A 254 -9.88 -0.24 14.52
N PRO A 255 -8.94 0.72 14.70
CA PRO A 255 -7.61 0.80 14.11
C PRO A 255 -6.56 -0.11 14.80
N GLY A 256 -5.52 -0.53 14.07
CA GLY A 256 -4.43 -1.34 14.63
C GLY A 256 -3.58 -2.07 13.59
N ILE A 257 -2.54 -2.77 14.06
CA ILE A 257 -1.74 -3.67 13.22
C ILE A 257 -2.65 -4.75 12.64
N TRP A 258 -2.65 -4.87 11.31
CA TRP A 258 -3.51 -5.80 10.56
C TRP A 258 -5.02 -5.64 10.82
N GLY A 259 -5.47 -4.46 11.30
CA GLY A 259 -6.87 -4.26 11.67
C GLY A 259 -7.84 -4.68 10.57
N GLY A 260 -8.94 -5.34 10.95
CA GLY A 260 -9.94 -5.88 10.02
C GLY A 260 -9.62 -7.25 9.43
N LEU A 261 -8.37 -7.72 9.46
CA LEU A 261 -7.99 -9.07 9.02
C LEU A 261 -8.26 -10.12 10.10
N TRP A 262 -8.40 -11.38 9.67
CA TRP A 262 -8.32 -12.53 10.55
C TRP A 262 -6.86 -12.79 10.95
N SER A 263 -6.60 -13.17 12.20
CA SER A 263 -5.28 -13.52 12.70
C SER A 263 -5.39 -14.57 13.80
N LEU A 264 -4.26 -15.15 14.20
CA LEU A 264 -4.21 -16.03 15.37
C LEU A 264 -4.53 -15.24 16.65
N PRO A 265 -5.18 -15.88 17.65
CA PRO A 265 -5.28 -15.33 18.98
C PRO A 265 -3.90 -14.96 19.54
N GLU A 266 -3.81 -13.76 20.09
CA GLU A 266 -2.60 -13.25 20.74
C GLU A 266 -2.79 -13.29 22.26
N PHE A 267 -1.69 -13.44 22.99
CA PHE A 267 -1.67 -13.31 24.43
C PHE A 267 -0.40 -12.58 24.89
N ASP A 268 -0.54 -11.85 25.99
CA ASP A 268 0.56 -11.12 26.62
C ASP A 268 1.37 -12.04 27.55
N ASP A 269 1.87 -11.49 28.65
CA ASP A 269 2.60 -12.23 29.66
C ASP A 269 1.73 -13.30 30.32
N GLY A 270 2.20 -14.54 30.27
CA GLY A 270 1.49 -15.70 30.80
C GLY A 270 1.88 -17.01 30.12
N ASP A 271 1.28 -18.09 30.60
CA ASP A 271 1.38 -19.43 30.05
C ASP A 271 0.36 -19.62 28.90
N ALA A 272 0.78 -20.25 27.81
CA ALA A 272 -0.08 -20.57 26.67
C ALA A 272 -1.33 -21.37 27.11
N LEU A 273 -1.20 -22.26 28.10
CA LEU A 273 -2.34 -23.03 28.64
C LEU A 273 -3.37 -22.11 29.31
N ALA A 274 -2.92 -21.08 30.01
CA ALA A 274 -3.81 -20.10 30.64
C ALA A 274 -4.57 -19.29 29.57
N ALA A 275 -3.88 -18.87 28.51
CA ALA A 275 -4.49 -18.17 27.39
C ALA A 275 -5.53 -19.04 26.65
N CYS A 276 -5.26 -20.34 26.44
CA CYS A 276 -6.25 -21.28 25.91
C CYS A 276 -7.51 -21.36 26.78
N ARG A 277 -7.37 -21.42 28.11
CA ARG A 277 -8.50 -21.45 29.04
C ARG A 277 -9.37 -20.19 28.97
N VAL A 278 -8.77 -19.02 28.79
CA VAL A 278 -9.51 -17.75 28.57
C VAL A 278 -10.35 -17.82 27.29
N LEU A 279 -9.86 -18.50 26.26
CA LEU A 279 -10.58 -18.75 25.01
C LEU A 279 -11.59 -19.91 25.12
N GLY A 280 -11.75 -20.54 26.28
CA GLY A 280 -12.62 -21.70 26.47
C GLY A 280 -12.08 -23.00 25.84
N VAL A 281 -10.79 -23.03 25.50
CA VAL A 281 -10.13 -24.18 24.90
C VAL A 281 -9.42 -25.00 25.98
N ALA A 282 -9.74 -26.29 26.06
CA ALA A 282 -8.97 -27.26 26.84
C ALA A 282 -7.87 -27.85 25.93
N PRO A 283 -6.59 -27.49 26.14
CA PRO A 283 -5.50 -28.03 25.33
C PRO A 283 -5.25 -29.50 25.67
N ALA A 284 -5.18 -30.36 24.65
CA ALA A 284 -4.74 -31.75 24.77
C ALA A 284 -3.21 -31.85 24.68
N GLU A 285 -2.62 -31.05 23.79
CA GLU A 285 -1.17 -30.94 23.60
C GLU A 285 -0.80 -29.48 23.33
N THR A 286 0.41 -29.06 23.71
CA THR A 286 0.90 -27.70 23.50
C THR A 286 2.40 -27.71 23.21
N VAL A 287 2.78 -27.19 22.05
CA VAL A 287 4.17 -27.19 21.55
C VAL A 287 4.60 -25.78 21.20
N ARG A 288 5.72 -25.32 21.76
CA ARG A 288 6.34 -24.05 21.34
C ARG A 288 6.99 -24.23 19.97
N LEU A 289 6.63 -23.37 19.03
CA LEU A 289 7.21 -23.36 17.70
C LEU A 289 8.40 -22.39 17.60
N PRO A 290 9.27 -22.52 16.57
CA PRO A 290 10.36 -21.59 16.35
C PRO A 290 9.88 -20.14 16.23
N THR A 291 10.58 -19.25 16.91
CA THR A 291 10.29 -17.81 16.83
C THR A 291 10.70 -17.25 15.47
N PHE A 292 9.97 -16.25 15.01
CA PHE A 292 10.31 -15.56 13.76
C PHE A 292 10.09 -14.06 13.91
N SER A 293 10.57 -13.29 12.93
CA SER A 293 10.39 -11.83 12.93
C SER A 293 9.82 -11.33 11.62
N HIS A 294 8.97 -10.31 11.72
CA HIS A 294 8.41 -9.60 10.57
C HIS A 294 8.74 -8.11 10.70
N THR A 295 9.38 -7.54 9.68
CA THR A 295 9.80 -6.13 9.70
C THR A 295 8.76 -5.27 8.99
N PHE A 296 8.18 -4.32 9.72
CA PHE A 296 7.40 -3.21 9.17
C PHE A 296 8.31 -2.01 8.91
N THR A 297 7.81 -1.03 8.15
CA THR A 297 8.54 0.23 7.91
C THR A 297 8.86 1.02 9.16
N HIS A 298 8.14 0.80 10.26
CA HIS A 298 8.21 1.63 11.48
C HIS A 298 8.48 0.85 12.77
N PHE A 299 8.53 -0.50 12.73
CA PHE A 299 8.99 -1.35 13.83
C PHE A 299 9.28 -2.78 13.32
N ARG A 300 9.97 -3.58 14.13
CA ARG A 300 10.11 -5.03 13.91
C ARG A 300 9.28 -5.79 14.94
N LEU A 301 8.50 -6.77 14.48
CA LEU A 301 7.69 -7.65 15.32
C LEU A 301 8.37 -9.00 15.45
N HIS A 302 8.65 -9.42 16.68
CA HIS A 302 9.09 -10.77 17.04
C HIS A 302 7.86 -11.57 17.47
N VAL A 303 7.65 -12.71 16.83
CA VAL A 303 6.49 -13.57 17.07
C VAL A 303 6.96 -14.87 17.69
N GLU A 304 6.35 -15.24 18.80
CA GLU A 304 6.50 -16.55 19.44
C GLU A 304 5.22 -17.38 19.25
N PRO A 305 5.18 -18.27 18.26
CA PRO A 305 4.01 -19.10 18.03
C PRO A 305 4.01 -20.34 18.94
N TRP A 306 2.82 -20.74 19.36
CA TRP A 306 2.54 -21.96 20.11
C TRP A 306 1.46 -22.75 19.39
N HIS A 307 1.75 -23.99 19.01
CA HIS A 307 0.74 -24.90 18.47
C HIS A 307 0.03 -25.60 19.62
N VAL A 308 -1.29 -25.67 19.53
CA VAL A 308 -2.16 -26.23 20.54
C VAL A 308 -3.15 -27.15 19.85
N GLN A 309 -3.09 -28.43 20.18
CA GLN A 309 -4.15 -29.35 19.80
C GLN A 309 -5.30 -29.22 20.81
N ALA A 310 -6.46 -28.75 20.36
CA ALA A 310 -7.62 -28.60 21.22
C ALA A 310 -8.32 -29.96 21.42
N GLY A 311 -8.76 -30.22 22.66
CA GLY A 311 -9.70 -31.29 22.97
C GLY A 311 -11.13 -30.96 22.51
N PRO A 312 -12.18 -31.60 23.08
CA PRO A 312 -13.56 -31.22 22.82
C PRO A 312 -13.80 -29.75 23.23
N VAL A 313 -14.08 -28.88 22.25
CA VAL A 313 -14.30 -27.45 22.48
C VAL A 313 -15.78 -27.09 22.37
N ALA A 314 -16.29 -26.33 23.34
CA ALA A 314 -17.43 -25.44 23.18
C ALA A 314 -16.89 -24.01 23.14
N LEU A 315 -17.07 -23.29 22.02
CA LEU A 315 -16.75 -21.87 21.98
C LEU A 315 -17.61 -21.16 23.03
N LYS A 316 -16.97 -20.34 23.89
CA LYS A 316 -17.72 -19.42 24.72
C LYS A 316 -17.91 -18.13 23.94
N ASP A 317 -19.14 -17.88 23.50
CA ASP A 317 -19.58 -16.56 23.05
C ASP A 317 -19.57 -15.63 24.28
N GLY A 318 -18.41 -15.04 24.56
CA GLY A 318 -18.22 -14.10 25.64
C GLY A 318 -18.49 -12.67 25.15
N ALA A 319 -19.35 -11.94 25.86
CA ALA A 319 -19.44 -10.50 25.70
C ALA A 319 -18.05 -9.87 25.94
N GLY A 320 -17.44 -9.30 24.89
CA GLY A 320 -16.14 -8.62 24.95
C GLY A 320 -14.97 -9.28 24.20
N ASN A 321 -15.14 -10.50 23.65
CA ASN A 321 -14.11 -11.10 22.79
C ASN A 321 -14.21 -10.56 21.36
N PRO A 322 -13.07 -10.35 20.66
CA PRO A 322 -13.12 -10.06 19.22
C PRO A 322 -13.82 -11.21 18.49
N PRO A 323 -14.53 -10.95 17.37
CA PRO A 323 -15.16 -12.00 16.58
C PRO A 323 -14.20 -13.14 16.29
N GLN A 324 -14.66 -14.39 16.44
CA GLN A 324 -13.85 -15.59 16.29
C GLN A 324 -14.48 -16.54 15.28
N ILE A 325 -13.64 -17.31 14.58
CA ILE A 325 -14.09 -18.36 13.67
C ILE A 325 -13.17 -19.59 13.78
N TRP A 326 -13.76 -20.77 13.62
CA TRP A 326 -13.01 -21.95 13.23
C TRP A 326 -12.95 -21.96 11.71
N MET A 327 -11.74 -21.81 11.16
CA MET A 327 -11.52 -21.84 9.73
C MET A 327 -10.98 -23.21 9.33
N PRO A 328 -11.58 -23.91 8.36
CA PRO A 328 -11.00 -25.11 7.80
C PRO A 328 -9.57 -24.84 7.33
N THR A 329 -8.62 -25.69 7.71
CA THR A 329 -7.20 -25.52 7.38
C THR A 329 -6.97 -25.47 5.86
N ALA A 330 -7.83 -26.12 5.08
CA ALA A 330 -7.85 -26.05 3.62
C ALA A 330 -8.19 -24.66 3.06
N GLU A 331 -8.93 -23.83 3.81
CA GLU A 331 -9.36 -22.49 3.38
C GLU A 331 -8.35 -21.38 3.71
N VAL A 332 -7.34 -21.67 4.54
CA VAL A 332 -6.29 -20.73 4.96
C VAL A 332 -5.59 -20.05 3.77
N GLU A 333 -5.48 -20.75 2.63
CA GLU A 333 -4.88 -20.20 1.42
C GLU A 333 -5.71 -19.08 0.79
N GLY A 334 -7.04 -19.14 0.86
CA GLY A 334 -7.93 -18.10 0.35
C GLY A 334 -8.17 -16.95 1.35
N ALA A 335 -7.90 -17.18 2.63
CA ALA A 335 -8.29 -16.27 3.70
C ALA A 335 -7.52 -14.94 3.72
N ALA A 336 -8.21 -13.89 4.18
CA ALA A 336 -7.69 -12.56 4.42
C ALA A 336 -6.82 -12.52 5.70
N LEU A 337 -5.63 -13.11 5.62
CA LEU A 337 -4.65 -13.22 6.72
C LEU A 337 -3.43 -12.30 6.49
N PRO A 338 -2.79 -11.81 7.57
CA PRO A 338 -1.45 -11.23 7.48
C PRO A 338 -0.46 -12.20 6.85
N ALA A 339 0.42 -11.70 5.97
CA ALA A 339 1.47 -12.50 5.35
C ALA A 339 2.28 -13.39 6.31
N PRO A 340 2.76 -12.91 7.49
CA PRO A 340 3.48 -13.78 8.43
C PRO A 340 2.62 -14.90 9.01
N VAL A 341 1.36 -14.62 9.34
CA VAL A 341 0.41 -15.61 9.88
C VAL A 341 0.07 -16.65 8.80
N LYS A 342 -0.24 -16.19 7.59
CA LYS A 342 -0.50 -17.07 6.45
C LYS A 342 0.66 -18.01 6.17
N LYS A 343 1.89 -17.49 6.17
CA LYS A 343 3.11 -18.29 5.98
C LYS A 343 3.30 -19.33 7.09
N LEU A 344 3.04 -18.97 8.35
CA LEU A 344 3.09 -19.90 9.48
C LEU A 344 2.08 -21.03 9.30
N LEU A 345 0.80 -20.72 9.08
CA LEU A 345 -0.26 -21.72 8.93
C LEU A 345 -0.05 -22.62 7.71
N GLN A 346 0.33 -22.05 6.56
CA GLN A 346 0.66 -22.85 5.38
C GLN A 346 1.86 -23.77 5.62
N GLY A 347 2.87 -23.31 6.36
CA GLY A 347 4.02 -24.15 6.73
C GLY A 347 3.64 -25.32 7.62
N LEU A 348 2.69 -25.11 8.54
CA LEU A 348 2.19 -26.13 9.46
C LEU A 348 1.25 -27.14 8.78
N PHE A 349 0.35 -26.68 7.90
CA PHE A 349 -0.71 -27.53 7.35
C PHE A 349 -0.45 -28.08 5.94
N ARG A 350 0.47 -27.50 5.14
CA ARG A 350 0.84 -28.08 3.82
C ARG A 350 1.77 -29.28 3.92
N ARG A 351 2.47 -29.44 5.06
CA ARG A 351 3.18 -30.68 5.38
C ARG A 351 2.22 -31.47 6.26
N GLY A 352 1.75 -32.62 5.80
CA GLY A 352 0.74 -33.42 6.49
C GLY A 352 1.17 -33.86 7.90
N GLY A 353 0.95 -33.00 8.89
CA GLY A 353 1.37 -33.18 10.27
C GLY A 353 2.83 -32.80 10.49
N LEU A 354 3.08 -31.98 11.51
CA LEU A 354 4.38 -31.91 12.15
C LEU A 354 4.68 -33.28 12.80
N LEU A 355 5.34 -34.15 12.04
CA LEU A 355 6.25 -35.17 12.56
C LEU A 355 7.61 -34.99 11.88
#